data_AF-A0A0Q5Q6X3-F1
#
_entry.id   AF-A0A0Q5Q6X3-F1
#
_cell.length_a   1.000
_cell.length_b   1.000
_cell.length_c   1.000
_cell.angle_alpha   90.00
_cell.angle_beta   90.00
_cell.angle_gamma   90.00
#
_symmetry.space_group_name_H-M   'P 1'
#
loop_
_entity.id
_entity.type
_entity.pdbx_description
1 polymer ?
#
loop_
_entity_poly.entity_id
_entity_poly.type
_entity_poly.pdbx_seq_one_letter_code
_entity_poly.pdbx_strand_id
1 'polypeptide(L)'
;MPELNWQIADETAKIGEFHCQKAMVNYGGRNWTAWFTKDIALAEGPYYFYGLPGLILKISDVDDNFVFSLSSLKKYEGDSLYLPKGGKVITWKQYQQLQQQLYDDPMFAMRSMGISKLSKNDGSGGSIPMNQSELIGNIRKTLITNNNPIELDQKVDFK
;
A
#
# COMPACT_ATOMS: atom_id res chain seq x y z
N MET A 1 -10.12 2.59 13.75
CA MET A 1 -10.22 1.95 12.43
C MET A 1 -11.50 1.11 12.43
N PRO A 2 -12.20 0.96 11.29
CA PRO A 2 -13.38 0.11 11.21
C PRO A 2 -13.00 -1.35 11.45
N GLU A 3 -13.89 -2.05 12.13
CA GLU A 3 -13.70 -3.45 12.52
C GLU A 3 -13.74 -4.39 11.32
N LEU A 4 -12.83 -5.36 11.30
CA LEU A 4 -12.74 -6.39 10.26
C LEU A 4 -13.51 -7.64 10.71
N ASN A 5 -14.45 -8.09 9.87
CA ASN A 5 -15.26 -9.27 10.13
C ASN A 5 -14.52 -10.56 9.75
N TRP A 6 -13.58 -10.98 10.61
CA TRP A 6 -12.79 -12.19 10.40
C TRP A 6 -13.61 -13.48 10.52
N GLN A 7 -13.39 -14.39 9.59
CA GLN A 7 -13.85 -15.78 9.64
C GLN A 7 -12.66 -16.67 10.00
N ILE A 8 -12.57 -17.09 11.27
CA ILE A 8 -11.51 -17.99 11.73
C ILE A 8 -11.87 -19.43 11.31
N ALA A 9 -10.92 -20.12 10.68
CA ALA A 9 -11.07 -21.51 10.26
C ALA A 9 -10.30 -22.45 11.19
N ASP A 10 -10.66 -23.73 11.19
CA ASP A 10 -9.97 -24.77 11.97
C ASP A 10 -8.64 -25.21 11.33
N GLU A 11 -8.35 -24.76 10.11
CA GLU A 11 -7.09 -25.03 9.44
C GLU A 11 -5.91 -24.41 10.22
N THR A 12 -4.93 -25.27 10.52
CA THR A 12 -3.69 -24.87 11.20
C THR A 12 -2.47 -25.18 10.34
N ALA A 13 -1.42 -24.38 10.49
CA ALA A 13 -0.13 -24.59 9.84
C ALA A 13 1.01 -24.17 10.76
N LYS A 14 2.23 -24.63 10.47
CA LYS A 14 3.45 -24.14 11.13
C LYS A 14 4.14 -23.13 10.21
N ILE A 15 4.40 -21.92 10.69
CA ILE A 15 5.16 -20.90 9.97
C ILE A 15 6.40 -20.54 10.80
N GLY A 16 7.57 -20.96 10.33
CA GLY A 16 8.79 -20.94 11.14
C GLY A 16 8.61 -21.83 12.37
N GLU A 17 8.71 -21.22 13.56
CA GLU A 17 8.53 -21.90 14.85
C GLU A 17 7.10 -21.79 15.41
N PHE A 18 6.25 -20.97 14.80
CA PHE A 18 4.94 -20.62 15.37
C PHE A 18 3.81 -21.51 14.88
N HIS A 19 2.89 -21.84 15.78
CA HIS A 19 1.63 -22.50 15.43
C HIS A 19 0.64 -21.42 14.97
N CYS A 20 0.16 -21.58 13.74
CA CYS A 20 -0.71 -20.61 13.11
C CYS A 20 -2.08 -21.21 12.84
N GLN A 21 -3.10 -20.36 12.92
CA GLN A 21 -4.47 -20.66 12.54
C GLN A 21 -4.85 -19.77 11.36
N LYS A 22 -5.64 -20.31 10.43
CA LYS A 22 -6.15 -19.58 9.26
C LYS A 22 -7.31 -18.69 9.65
N ALA A 23 -7.37 -17.50 9.06
CA ALA A 23 -8.53 -16.63 9.08
C ALA A 23 -8.73 -15.98 7.71
N MET A 24 -9.98 -15.66 7.39
CA MET A 24 -10.36 -15.06 6.11
C MET A 24 -11.17 -13.78 6.35
N VAL A 25 -11.02 -12.80 5.47
CA VAL A 25 -11.83 -11.56 5.52
C VAL A 25 -12.02 -11.00 4.12
N ASN A 26 -13.15 -10.33 3.90
CA ASN A 26 -13.34 -9.48 2.72
C ASN A 26 -13.04 -8.03 3.12
N TYR A 27 -12.08 -7.41 2.42
CA TYR A 27 -11.70 -6.02 2.64
C TYR A 27 -11.26 -5.38 1.33
N GLY A 28 -11.71 -4.14 1.09
CA GLY A 28 -11.30 -3.36 -0.08
C GLY A 28 -11.71 -3.99 -1.41
N GLY A 29 -12.82 -4.76 -1.44
CA GLY A 29 -13.21 -5.52 -2.64
C GLY A 29 -12.36 -6.76 -2.92
N ARG A 30 -11.47 -7.17 -2.00
CA ARG A 30 -10.64 -8.37 -2.11
C ARG A 30 -10.96 -9.37 -1.01
N ASN A 31 -10.73 -10.65 -1.31
CA ASN A 31 -10.74 -11.72 -0.32
C ASN A 31 -9.31 -11.98 0.14
N TRP A 32 -9.11 -12.03 1.45
CA TRP A 32 -7.82 -12.19 2.09
C TRP A 32 -7.78 -13.48 2.90
N THR A 33 -6.62 -14.14 2.88
CA THR A 33 -6.31 -15.27 3.77
C THR A 33 -5.13 -14.89 4.65
N ALA A 34 -5.35 -14.87 5.96
CA ALA A 34 -4.35 -14.62 6.98
C ALA A 34 -4.00 -15.90 7.75
N TRP A 35 -2.75 -16.00 8.17
CA TRP A 35 -2.25 -17.00 9.12
C TRP A 35 -1.72 -16.25 10.33
N PHE A 36 -2.40 -16.43 11.48
CA PHE A 36 -2.07 -15.73 12.72
C PHE A 36 -1.66 -16.71 13.81
N THR A 37 -0.80 -16.29 14.74
CA THR A 37 -0.34 -17.11 15.86
C THR A 37 -0.79 -16.54 17.20
N LYS A 38 -1.31 -17.41 18.07
CA LYS A 38 -1.66 -17.06 19.46
C LYS A 38 -0.43 -17.06 20.38
N ASP A 39 0.69 -17.62 19.91
CA ASP A 39 1.97 -17.67 20.64
C ASP A 39 2.50 -16.25 20.93
N ILE A 40 2.11 -15.29 20.08
CA ILE A 40 2.34 -13.86 20.27
C ILE A 40 0.98 -13.18 20.39
N ALA A 41 0.57 -12.85 21.62
CA ALA A 41 -0.72 -12.24 21.94
C ALA A 41 -0.79 -10.74 21.58
N LEU A 42 -0.41 -10.39 20.35
CA LEU A 42 -0.55 -9.06 19.77
C LEU A 42 -1.56 -9.12 18.62
N ALA A 43 -2.70 -8.46 18.75
CA ALA A 43 -3.77 -8.47 17.75
C ALA A 43 -3.48 -7.55 16.55
N GLU A 44 -2.26 -7.66 16.00
CA GLU A 44 -1.69 -6.76 15.01
C GLU A 44 -1.30 -7.50 13.73
N GLY A 45 -1.06 -6.73 12.68
CA GLY A 45 -0.65 -7.23 11.38
C GLY A 45 -0.21 -6.12 10.43
N PRO A 46 0.10 -6.45 9.17
CA PRO A 46 0.55 -5.46 8.20
C PRO A 46 -0.61 -4.55 7.77
N TYR A 47 -0.28 -3.29 7.49
CA TYR A 47 -1.17 -2.31 6.86
C TYR A 47 -2.46 -2.05 7.66
N TYR A 48 -3.58 -2.66 7.24
CA TYR A 48 -4.92 -2.46 7.79
C TYR A 48 -5.44 -3.71 8.52
N PHE A 49 -4.69 -4.81 8.48
CA PHE A 49 -5.13 -6.09 9.00
C PHE A 49 -4.75 -6.22 10.47
N TYR A 50 -5.76 -6.15 11.34
CA TYR A 50 -5.61 -6.30 12.79
C TYR A 50 -6.86 -6.97 13.38
N GLY A 51 -6.84 -7.25 14.69
CA GLY A 51 -8.03 -7.71 15.43
C GLY A 51 -8.22 -9.23 15.52
N LEU A 52 -7.31 -10.03 14.95
CA LEU A 52 -7.25 -11.46 15.23
C LEU A 52 -6.66 -11.70 16.64
N PRO A 53 -6.99 -12.82 17.32
CA PRO A 53 -6.50 -13.10 18.66
C PRO A 53 -5.03 -13.60 18.63
N GLY A 54 -4.13 -12.81 18.06
CA GLY A 54 -2.72 -13.14 17.84
C GLY A 54 -2.12 -12.39 16.65
N LEU A 55 -0.80 -12.49 16.49
CA LEU A 55 -0.06 -11.76 15.47
C LEU A 55 -0.25 -12.40 14.09
N ILE A 56 -0.58 -11.61 13.08
CA ILE A 56 -0.63 -12.05 11.68
C ILE A 56 0.81 -12.24 11.17
N LEU A 57 1.19 -13.49 10.89
CA LEU A 57 2.52 -13.81 10.36
C LEU A 57 2.57 -13.81 8.83
N LYS A 58 1.44 -14.13 8.19
CA LYS A 58 1.31 -14.11 6.73
C LYS A 58 -0.09 -13.69 6.37
N ILE A 59 -0.23 -12.87 5.34
CA ILE A 59 -1.53 -12.59 4.73
C ILE A 59 -1.35 -12.31 3.24
N SER A 60 -2.25 -12.85 2.42
CA SER A 60 -2.32 -12.53 1.00
C SER A 60 -3.75 -12.42 0.50
N ASP A 61 -3.94 -11.69 -0.60
CA ASP A 61 -5.18 -11.78 -1.37
C ASP A 61 -5.20 -13.10 -2.15
N VAL A 62 -6.40 -13.58 -2.52
CA VAL A 62 -6.58 -14.89 -3.18
C VAL A 62 -5.78 -15.04 -4.47
N ASP A 63 -5.52 -13.95 -5.18
CA ASP A 63 -4.78 -13.94 -6.44
C ASP A 63 -3.26 -13.74 -6.23
N ASP A 64 -2.79 -13.66 -4.98
CA ASP A 64 -1.39 -13.39 -4.60
C ASP A 64 -0.79 -12.12 -5.25
N ASN A 65 -1.63 -11.12 -5.55
CA ASN A 65 -1.17 -9.79 -5.98
C ASN A 65 -0.42 -9.08 -4.84
N PHE A 66 -0.83 -9.33 -3.61
CA PHE A 66 -0.27 -8.78 -2.38
C PHE A 66 0.02 -9.91 -1.41
N VAL A 67 1.30 -10.09 -1.10
CA VAL A 67 1.73 -11.10 -0.13
C VAL A 67 2.58 -10.41 0.93
N PHE A 68 2.09 -10.43 2.16
CA PHE A 68 2.84 -9.99 3.33
C PHE A 68 3.29 -11.22 4.11
N SER A 69 4.55 -11.27 4.51
CA SER A 69 5.10 -12.35 5.32
C SER A 69 6.08 -11.77 6.34
N LEU A 70 5.94 -12.19 7.59
CA LEU A 70 6.84 -11.81 8.65
C LEU A 70 8.23 -12.37 8.36
N SER A 71 9.20 -11.48 8.19
CA SER A 71 10.59 -11.84 7.95
C SER A 71 11.40 -11.94 9.24
N SER A 72 11.14 -11.06 10.22
CA SER A 72 11.81 -11.09 11.52
C SER A 72 10.97 -10.39 12.57
N LEU A 73 11.13 -10.82 13.83
CA LEU A 73 10.57 -10.16 14.99
C LEU A 73 11.71 -9.76 15.92
N LYS A 74 11.78 -8.47 16.29
CA LYS A 74 12.79 -7.93 17.19
C LYS A 74 12.12 -7.04 18.21
N LYS A 75 12.54 -7.16 19.46
CA LYS A 75 12.15 -6.20 20.49
C LYS A 75 12.82 -4.87 20.19
N TYR A 76 12.05 -3.80 20.21
CA TYR A 76 12.55 -2.44 20.09
C TYR A 76 12.80 -1.90 21.50
N GLU A 77 14.04 -1.45 21.76
CA GLU A 77 14.47 -0.93 23.08
C GLU A 77 14.58 0.61 23.10
N GLY A 78 14.13 1.30 22.05
CA GLY A 78 14.17 2.76 21.98
C GLY A 78 12.94 3.42 22.61
N ASP A 79 13.07 4.69 22.97
CA ASP A 79 12.05 5.43 23.71
C ASP A 79 10.85 5.90 22.85
N SER A 80 11.00 5.96 21.52
CA SER A 80 9.91 6.41 20.63
C SER A 80 10.07 5.86 19.22
N LEU A 81 8.96 5.36 18.66
CA LEU A 81 8.82 5.23 17.22
C LEU A 81 8.59 6.63 16.63
N TYR A 82 9.30 6.99 15.57
CA TYR A 82 9.00 8.23 14.85
C TYR A 82 7.63 8.11 14.20
N LEU A 83 6.65 8.83 14.73
CA LEU A 83 5.38 9.06 14.06
C LEU A 83 5.48 10.40 13.33
N PRO A 84 5.43 10.43 12.00
CA PRO A 84 5.44 11.69 11.27
C PRO A 84 4.30 12.57 11.78
N LYS A 85 4.66 13.73 12.36
CA LYS A 85 3.70 14.73 12.83
C LYS A 85 3.32 15.61 11.65
N GLY A 86 2.12 15.44 11.13
CA GLY A 86 1.59 16.26 10.04
C GLY A 86 0.72 15.46 9.07
N GLY A 87 0.01 16.19 8.21
CA GLY A 87 -0.91 15.62 7.23
C GLY A 87 -2.34 16.12 7.43
N LYS A 88 -3.04 16.34 6.31
CA LYS A 88 -4.47 16.64 6.32
C LYS A 88 -5.21 15.32 6.17
N VAL A 89 -6.09 15.01 7.13
CA VAL A 89 -7.02 13.88 6.97
C VAL A 89 -7.92 14.19 5.78
N ILE A 90 -7.98 13.27 4.82
CA ILE A 90 -8.82 13.37 3.64
C ILE A 90 -9.77 12.17 3.56
N THR A 91 -10.90 12.37 2.89
CA THR A 91 -11.89 11.34 2.59
C THR A 91 -11.49 10.55 1.34
N TRP A 92 -12.08 9.37 1.13
CA TRP A 92 -11.92 8.60 -0.11
C TRP A 92 -12.28 9.42 -1.35
N LYS A 93 -13.38 10.19 -1.31
CA LYS A 93 -13.76 11.08 -2.41
C LYS A 93 -12.67 12.10 -2.74
N GLN A 94 -12.04 12.69 -1.73
CA GLN A 94 -10.94 13.63 -1.94
C GLN A 94 -9.69 12.93 -2.48
N TYR A 95 -9.39 11.72 -1.99
CA TYR A 95 -8.28 10.91 -2.52
C TYR A 95 -8.49 10.59 -4.00
N GLN A 96 -9.68 10.16 -4.39
CA GLN A 96 -10.03 9.87 -5.79
C GLN A 96 -9.91 11.12 -6.68
N GLN A 97 -10.35 12.29 -6.17
CA GLN A 97 -10.19 13.57 -6.88
C GLN A 97 -8.71 13.93 -7.09
N LEU A 98 -7.86 13.73 -6.07
CA LEU A 98 -6.42 14.00 -6.17
C LEU A 98 -5.74 13.06 -7.18
N GLN A 99 -6.13 11.78 -7.20
CA GLN A 99 -5.64 10.82 -8.19
C GLN A 99 -6.05 11.24 -9.61
N GLN A 100 -7.30 11.65 -9.82
CA GLN A 100 -7.75 12.14 -11.13
C GLN A 100 -7.02 13.42 -11.54
N GLN A 101 -6.82 14.37 -10.62
CA GLN A 101 -6.04 15.59 -10.90
C GLN A 101 -4.60 15.28 -11.29
N LEU A 102 -3.96 14.29 -10.63
CA LEU A 102 -2.62 13.83 -11.01
C LEU A 102 -2.62 13.23 -12.42
N TYR A 103 -3.67 12.53 -12.83
CA TYR A 103 -3.79 11.98 -14.17
C TYR A 103 -4.02 13.08 -15.22
N ASP A 104 -4.94 14.01 -14.95
CA ASP A 104 -5.29 15.12 -15.83
C ASP A 104 -4.08 16.03 -16.06
N ASP A 105 -3.35 16.32 -14.97
CA ASP A 105 -2.18 17.17 -14.98
C ASP A 105 -1.01 16.62 -14.14
N PRO A 106 -0.21 15.67 -14.68
CA PRO A 106 0.91 15.06 -13.97
C PRO A 106 1.99 16.06 -13.53
N MET A 107 2.01 17.24 -14.14
CA MET A 107 3.02 18.26 -13.94
C MET A 107 2.54 19.41 -13.05
N PHE A 108 1.30 19.34 -12.54
CA PHE A 108 0.68 20.39 -11.72
C PHE A 108 1.58 20.81 -10.56
N ALA A 109 2.06 19.84 -9.76
CA ALA A 109 2.90 20.10 -8.60
C ALA A 109 4.21 20.80 -8.98
N MET A 110 4.90 20.31 -10.01
CA MET A 110 6.14 20.92 -10.50
C MET A 110 5.92 22.35 -10.97
N ARG A 111 4.86 22.60 -11.75
CA ARG A 111 4.51 23.95 -12.21
C ARG A 111 4.15 24.88 -11.07
N SER A 112 3.45 24.38 -10.04
CA SER A 112 3.11 25.16 -8.85
C SER A 112 4.34 25.57 -8.04
N MET A 113 5.42 24.79 -8.14
CA MET A 113 6.74 25.09 -7.57
C MET A 113 7.61 25.96 -8.49
N GLY A 114 7.08 26.45 -9.61
CA GLY A 114 7.83 27.25 -10.59
C GLY A 114 8.75 26.44 -11.51
N ILE A 115 8.69 25.10 -11.45
CA ILE A 115 9.50 24.21 -12.30
C ILE A 115 8.75 23.98 -13.62
N SER A 116 9.14 24.70 -14.65
CA SER A 116 8.54 24.63 -16.00
C SER A 116 9.40 23.91 -17.03
N LYS A 117 10.68 23.66 -16.73
CA LYS A 117 11.62 22.95 -17.60
C LYS A 117 12.31 21.83 -16.83
N LEU A 118 12.28 20.64 -17.41
CA LEU A 118 13.00 19.48 -16.91
C LEU A 118 14.12 19.15 -17.89
N SER A 119 15.26 18.73 -17.36
CA SER A 119 16.38 18.22 -18.14
C SER A 119 16.87 16.91 -17.53
N LYS A 120 17.41 16.03 -18.38
CA LYS A 120 18.05 14.77 -17.96
C LYS A 120 19.55 14.82 -18.23
N ASN A 121 20.31 14.01 -17.50
CA ASN A 121 21.75 13.82 -17.74
C ASN A 121 21.94 13.12 -19.10
N ASP A 122 22.89 13.59 -19.90
CA ASP A 122 23.22 13.02 -21.21
C ASP A 122 24.22 11.85 -21.17
N GLY A 123 24.73 11.52 -19.97
CA GLY A 123 25.69 10.44 -19.75
C GLY A 123 27.16 10.87 -19.88
N SER A 124 27.44 12.10 -20.29
CA SER A 124 28.80 12.68 -20.38
C SER A 124 29.00 13.86 -19.42
N GLY A 125 28.05 14.09 -18.51
CA GLY A 125 28.09 15.18 -17.53
C GLY A 125 27.42 16.47 -18.03
N GLY A 126 26.81 16.46 -19.21
CA GLY A 126 25.95 17.52 -19.70
C GLY A 126 24.47 17.29 -19.39
N SER A 127 23.61 18.14 -19.95
CA SER A 127 22.17 18.11 -19.69
C SER A 127 21.38 18.38 -20.97
N ILE A 128 20.38 17.54 -21.23
CA ILE A 128 19.49 17.66 -22.36
C ILE A 128 18.05 17.90 -21.89
N PRO A 129 17.29 18.81 -22.55
CA PRO A 129 15.88 19.04 -22.22
C PRO A 129 15.07 17.75 -22.32
N MET A 130 14.20 17.53 -21.34
CA MET A 130 13.29 16.40 -21.34
C MET A 130 12.05 16.72 -22.19
N ASN A 131 11.58 15.75 -22.97
CA ASN A 131 10.32 15.84 -23.67
C ASN A 131 9.15 15.72 -22.67
N GLN A 132 8.49 16.83 -22.39
CA GLN A 132 7.38 16.85 -21.42
C GLN A 132 6.17 16.05 -21.88
N SER A 133 5.86 16.03 -23.17
CA SER A 133 4.73 15.26 -23.70
C SER A 133 4.96 13.75 -23.51
N GLU A 134 6.19 13.30 -23.77
CA GLU A 134 6.58 11.92 -23.55
C GLU A 134 6.53 11.56 -22.06
N LEU A 135 7.06 12.45 -21.20
CA LEU A 135 7.00 12.27 -19.74
C LEU A 135 5.55 12.16 -19.25
N ILE A 136 4.66 13.08 -19.63
CA ILE A 136 3.24 13.07 -19.28
C ILE A 136 2.57 11.78 -19.75
N GLY A 137 2.84 11.37 -21.00
CA GLY A 137 2.34 10.11 -21.54
C GLY A 137 2.80 8.90 -20.74
N ASN A 138 4.07 8.86 -20.36
CA ASN A 138 4.63 7.78 -19.54
C ASN A 138 4.02 7.74 -18.14
N ILE A 139 3.85 8.90 -17.47
CA ILE A 139 3.22 8.95 -16.15
C ILE A 139 1.79 8.43 -16.22
N ARG A 140 0.98 8.91 -17.17
CA ARG A 140 -0.40 8.42 -17.36
C ARG A 140 -0.45 6.93 -17.65
N LYS A 141 0.44 6.44 -18.51
CA LYS A 141 0.56 5.01 -18.80
C LYS A 141 0.86 4.22 -17.53
N THR A 142 1.84 4.65 -16.72
CA THR A 142 2.17 4.00 -15.44
C THR A 142 1.00 4.01 -14.46
N LEU A 143 0.28 5.12 -14.34
CA LEU A 143 -0.91 5.22 -13.49
C LEU A 143 -1.97 4.19 -13.89
N ILE A 144 -2.20 3.99 -15.20
CA ILE A 144 -3.15 2.99 -15.71
C ILE A 144 -2.62 1.56 -15.52
N THR A 145 -1.37 1.28 -15.94
CA THR A 145 -0.82 -0.08 -15.94
C THR A 145 -0.65 -0.65 -14.54
N ASN A 146 -0.39 0.20 -13.55
CA ASN A 146 -0.13 -0.21 -12.18
C ASN A 146 -1.36 0.01 -11.28
N ASN A 147 -2.55 0.19 -11.85
CA ASN A 147 -3.78 0.50 -11.13
C ASN A 147 -4.42 -0.74 -10.48
N ASN A 148 -3.71 -1.29 -9.50
CA ASN A 148 -4.12 -2.45 -8.71
C ASN A 148 -4.05 -2.12 -7.20
N PRO A 149 -4.84 -1.16 -6.67
CA PRO A 149 -4.78 -0.81 -5.24
C PRO A 149 -5.33 -1.95 -4.36
N ILE A 150 -4.97 -1.94 -3.07
CA ILE A 150 -5.53 -2.86 -2.08
C ILE A 150 -7.06 -2.65 -1.98
N GLU A 151 -7.51 -1.41 -1.87
CA GLU A 151 -8.91 -1.00 -1.89
C GLU A 151 -9.45 -0.88 -3.33
N LEU A 152 -9.71 -2.03 -3.97
CA LEU A 152 -10.31 -2.11 -5.31
C LEU A 152 -11.67 -1.42 -5.39
N ASP A 153 -12.44 -1.44 -4.30
CA ASP A 153 -13.73 -0.73 -4.20
C ASP A 153 -13.59 0.81 -4.19
N GLN A 154 -12.38 1.32 -3.96
CA GLN A 154 -12.05 2.75 -4.01
C GLN A 154 -11.20 3.13 -5.23
N LYS A 155 -10.92 2.16 -6.12
CA LYS A 155 -10.10 2.34 -7.33
C LYS A 155 -10.64 3.46 -8.21
N VAL A 156 -9.71 4.25 -8.78
CA VAL A 156 -10.03 5.29 -9.77
C VAL A 156 -9.84 4.73 -11.16
N ASP A 157 -10.90 4.73 -11.96
CA ASP A 157 -10.81 4.39 -13.39
C ASP A 157 -10.44 5.65 -14.18
N PHE A 158 -9.13 5.80 -14.43
CA PHE A 158 -8.59 6.89 -15.24
C PHE A 158 -9.12 6.81 -16.68
N LYS A 159 -9.63 7.93 -17.20
CA LYS A 159 -10.20 8.06 -18.55
C LYS A 159 -9.38 8.99 -19.42
#